data_AF-A0A353QZC6-F1
#
_entry.id   AF-A0A353QZC6-F1
#
_cell.length_a   1.000
_cell.length_b   1.000
_cell.length_c   1.000
_cell.angle_alpha   90.00
_cell.angle_beta   90.00
_cell.angle_gamma   90.00
#
_symmetry.space_group_name_H-M   'P 1'
#
loop_
_entity.id
_entity.type
_entity.pdbx_description
1 polymer ?
#
loop_
_entity_poly.entity_id
_entity_poly.type
_entity_poly.pdbx_seq_one_letter_code
_entity_poly.pdbx_strand_id
1 'polypeptide(L)'
;PVFSRVHPRFRTPFQVVLMTGLVVALVAGFMPIRQVAELVNVGTLAAFILVSVAVMVLRYTRPDLHRPFRTPLVPLIPLLAIAFCAYLIASLDAVTLWRFVAWMALGMAVYVFYARHHSR
;
A
#
# COMPACT_ATOMS: atom_id res chain seq x y z
N PRO A 1 11.96 -6.45 21.30
CA PRO A 1 11.74 -5.92 19.94
C PRO A 1 11.42 -4.41 19.97
N VAL A 2 12.31 -3.58 19.40
CA VAL A 2 12.23 -2.11 19.40
C VAL A 2 10.90 -1.60 18.82
N PHE A 3 10.39 -2.27 17.78
CA PHE A 3 9.12 -1.93 17.13
C PHE A 3 7.85 -2.40 17.88
N SER A 4 7.99 -3.20 18.94
CA SER A 4 6.86 -3.76 19.71
C SER A 4 6.67 -3.13 21.09
N ARG A 5 7.54 -2.20 21.48
CA ARG A 5 7.44 -1.53 22.79
C ARG A 5 6.31 -0.49 22.75
N VAL A 6 5.14 -0.92 23.20
CA VAL A 6 3.99 -0.04 23.45
C VAL A 6 4.12 0.64 24.80
N HIS A 7 3.77 1.92 24.86
CA HIS A 7 3.77 2.69 26.09
C HIS A 7 2.81 2.07 27.10
N PRO A 8 3.20 1.82 28.36
CA PRO A 8 2.38 1.06 29.33
C PRO A 8 1.03 1.71 29.64
N ARG A 9 0.97 3.06 29.69
CA ARG A 9 -0.27 3.82 29.93
C ARG A 9 -1.14 4.06 28.68
N PHE A 10 -0.55 4.60 27.61
CA PHE A 10 -1.27 4.99 26.39
C PHE A 10 -1.42 3.87 25.36
N ARG A 11 -0.73 2.73 25.55
CA ARG A 11 -0.69 1.58 24.64
C ARG A 11 -0.31 1.95 23.19
N THR A 12 0.42 3.05 23.00
CA THR A 12 0.88 3.52 21.70
C THR A 12 2.35 3.15 21.46
N PRO A 13 2.74 2.77 20.23
CA PRO A 13 4.13 2.49 19.88
C PRO A 13 4.91 3.80 19.66
N PHE A 14 5.11 4.58 20.72
CA PHE A 14 5.61 5.96 20.63
C PHE A 14 6.97 6.09 19.93
N GLN A 15 7.87 5.10 20.12
CA GLN A 15 9.20 5.10 19.50
C GLN A 15 9.10 5.01 17.98
N VAL A 16 8.19 4.17 17.47
CA VAL A 16 7.95 4.02 16.03
C VAL A 16 7.36 5.31 15.47
N VAL A 17 6.37 5.89 16.15
CA VAL A 17 5.73 7.15 15.72
C VAL A 17 6.74 8.29 15.65
N LEU A 18 7.62 8.43 16.65
CA LEU A 18 8.62 9.48 16.66
C LEU A 18 9.67 9.27 15.56
N MET A 19 10.14 8.04 15.37
CA MET A 19 11.11 7.70 14.32
C MET A 19 10.54 7.94 12.93
N THR A 20 9.34 7.44 12.63
CA THR A 20 8.71 7.65 11.32
C THR A 20 8.35 9.12 11.11
N GLY A 21 7.84 9.79 12.14
CA GLY A 21 7.51 11.21 12.10
C GLY A 21 8.72 12.08 11.78
N LEU A 22 9.89 11.80 12.38
CA LEU A 22 11.12 12.53 12.11
C LEU A 22 11.60 12.34 10.66
N VAL A 23 11.55 11.10 10.14
CA VAL A 23 11.89 10.81 8.74
C VAL A 23 10.94 11.54 7.79
N VAL A 24 9.64 11.49 8.05
CA VAL A 24 8.63 12.19 7.22
C VAL A 24 8.82 13.70 7.27
N ALA A 25 9.10 14.28 8.45
CA ALA A 25 9.34 15.72 8.61
C ALA A 25 10.55 16.19 7.80
N LEU A 26 11.65 15.42 7.81
CA LEU A 26 12.82 15.73 6.99
C LEU A 26 12.48 15.66 5.49
N VAL A 27 11.84 14.58 5.04
CA VAL A 27 11.45 14.44 3.62
C VAL A 27 10.53 15.58 3.18
N ALA A 28 9.54 15.94 3.99
CA ALA A 28 8.61 17.04 3.70
C ALA A 28 9.29 18.41 3.70
N GLY A 29 10.33 18.61 4.52
CA GLY A 29 11.09 19.86 4.56
C GLY A 29 11.99 20.08 3.34
N PHE A 30 12.48 19.02 2.70
CA PHE A 30 13.43 19.10 1.59
C PHE A 30 12.84 18.75 0.21
N MET A 31 11.67 18.11 0.13
CA MET A 31 11.02 17.73 -1.13
C MET A 31 9.82 18.62 -1.47
N PRO A 32 9.63 18.96 -2.75
CA PRO A 32 8.42 19.67 -3.17
C PRO A 32 7.18 18.80 -2.97
N ILE A 33 6.13 19.37 -2.39
CA ILE A 33 4.87 18.68 -2.07
C ILE A 33 4.27 17.94 -3.26
N ARG A 34 4.43 18.46 -4.48
CA ARG A 34 3.92 17.84 -5.70
C ARG A 34 4.54 16.46 -5.94
N GLN A 35 5.85 16.31 -5.79
CA GLN A 35 6.51 15.01 -6.00
C GLN A 35 6.08 14.01 -4.93
N VAL A 36 5.96 14.44 -3.68
CA VAL A 36 5.49 13.58 -2.58
C VAL A 36 4.05 13.14 -2.83
N ALA A 37 3.18 14.04 -3.28
CA ALA A 37 1.79 13.73 -3.60
C ALA A 37 1.67 12.74 -4.77
N GLU A 38 2.44 12.91 -5.85
CA GLU A 38 2.48 11.98 -6.97
C GLU A 38 2.93 10.57 -6.54
N LEU A 39 3.95 10.47 -5.67
CA LEU A 39 4.43 9.20 -5.12
C LEU A 39 3.40 8.51 -4.21
N VAL A 40 2.67 9.27 -3.39
CA VAL A 40 1.60 8.72 -2.55
C VAL A 40 0.42 8.25 -3.40
N ASN A 41 0.03 9.04 -4.41
CA ASN A 41 -1.08 8.74 -5.30
C ASN A 41 -0.86 7.44 -6.10
N VAL A 42 0.34 7.22 -6.65
CA VAL A 42 0.62 5.96 -7.36
C VAL A 42 0.52 4.75 -6.42
N GLY A 43 0.98 4.90 -5.17
CA GLY A 43 0.89 3.85 -4.15
C GLY A 43 -0.55 3.51 -3.75
N THR A 44 -1.40 4.52 -3.53
CA THR A 44 -2.81 4.31 -3.18
C THR A 44 -3.59 3.70 -4.34
N LEU A 45 -3.37 4.16 -5.57
CA LEU A 45 -3.99 3.59 -6.78
C LEU A 45 -3.59 2.13 -6.97
N ALA A 46 -2.30 1.79 -6.77
CA ALA A 46 -1.83 0.41 -6.85
C ALA A 46 -2.48 -0.47 -5.77
N ALA A 47 -2.64 0.04 -4.54
CA ALA A 47 -3.35 -0.67 -3.48
C ALA A 47 -4.83 -0.90 -3.82
N PHE A 48 -5.51 0.08 -4.44
CA PHE A 48 -6.90 -0.07 -4.90
C PHE A 48 -7.05 -1.11 -6.02
N ILE A 49 -6.10 -1.19 -6.95
CA ILE A 49 -6.05 -2.26 -7.94
C ILE A 49 -5.90 -3.61 -7.24
N LEU A 50 -4.94 -3.74 -6.32
CA LEU A 50 -4.69 -4.98 -5.58
C LEU A 50 -5.94 -5.44 -4.79
N VAL A 51 -6.61 -4.53 -4.10
CA VAL A 51 -7.84 -4.84 -3.35
C VAL A 51 -8.97 -5.24 -4.29
N SER A 52 -9.12 -4.56 -5.43
CA SER A 52 -10.15 -4.90 -6.43
C SER A 52 -9.93 -6.31 -7.01
N VAL A 53 -8.67 -6.69 -7.27
CA VAL A 53 -8.28 -8.05 -7.63
C VAL A 53 -8.57 -9.02 -6.49
N ALA A 54 -8.18 -8.69 -5.25
CA ALA A 54 -8.41 -9.54 -4.08
C ALA A 54 -9.91 -9.82 -3.85
N VAL A 55 -10.79 -8.84 -4.08
CA VAL A 55 -12.24 -9.04 -4.02
C VAL A 55 -12.71 -10.06 -5.05
N MET A 56 -12.21 -10.00 -6.29
CA MET A 56 -12.52 -10.99 -7.32
C MET A 56 -12.00 -12.38 -6.94
N VAL A 57 -10.73 -12.49 -6.52
CA VAL A 57 -10.12 -13.76 -6.09
C VAL A 57 -10.89 -14.37 -4.92
N LEU A 58 -11.22 -13.58 -3.89
CA LEU A 58 -11.94 -14.06 -2.72
C LEU A 58 -13.37 -14.54 -3.04
N ARG A 59 -13.99 -14.04 -4.13
CA ARG A 59 -15.28 -14.57 -4.62
C ARG A 59 -15.16 -16.01 -5.10
N TYR A 60 -14.03 -16.39 -5.72
CA TYR A 60 -13.80 -17.74 -6.21
C TYR A 60 -13.20 -18.66 -5.14
N THR A 61 -12.22 -18.19 -4.37
CA THR A 61 -11.51 -19.04 -3.39
C THR A 61 -12.30 -19.31 -2.11
N ARG A 62 -13.16 -18.38 -1.68
CA ARG A 62 -13.95 -18.52 -0.44
C ARG A 62 -15.39 -18.02 -0.62
N PRO A 63 -16.22 -18.77 -1.37
CA PRO A 63 -17.60 -18.39 -1.66
C PRO A 63 -18.49 -18.37 -0.41
N ASP A 64 -18.24 -19.25 0.57
CA ASP A 64 -19.12 -19.45 1.75
C ASP A 64 -18.94 -18.41 2.87
N LEU A 65 -18.05 -17.42 2.68
CA LEU A 65 -17.86 -16.34 3.64
C LEU A 65 -19.13 -15.49 3.78
N HIS A 66 -19.55 -15.24 5.02
CA HIS A 66 -20.63 -14.32 5.32
C HIS A 66 -20.23 -12.88 4.93
N ARG A 67 -20.96 -12.26 4.01
CA ARG A 67 -20.66 -10.94 3.46
C ARG A 67 -21.86 -10.02 3.72
N PRO A 68 -21.82 -9.16 4.75
CA PRO A 68 -22.93 -8.25 5.10
C PRO A 68 -23.18 -7.23 3.98
N PHE A 69 -22.13 -6.85 3.25
CA PHE A 69 -22.23 -6.08 2.00
C PHE A 69 -21.56 -6.84 0.86
N ARG A 70 -22.21 -6.87 -0.31
CA ARG A 70 -21.68 -7.43 -1.55
C ARG A 70 -21.69 -6.35 -2.60
N THR A 71 -20.54 -6.11 -3.22
CA THR A 71 -20.47 -5.25 -4.40
C THR A 71 -21.43 -5.75 -5.48
N PRO A 72 -22.34 -4.90 -6.00
CA PRO A 72 -23.21 -5.29 -7.10
C PRO A 72 -22.39 -5.56 -8.36
N LEU A 73 -22.90 -6.35 -9.30
CA LEU A 73 -22.30 -6.52 -10.64
C LEU A 73 -20.81 -6.93 -10.64
N VAL A 74 -20.39 -7.86 -9.78
CA VAL A 74 -19.06 -8.48 -9.88
C VAL A 74 -19.08 -9.51 -11.01
N PRO A 75 -18.10 -9.51 -11.94
CA PRO A 75 -16.80 -8.84 -11.90
C PRO A 75 -16.69 -7.44 -12.54
N LEU A 76 -17.77 -6.89 -13.11
CA LEU A 76 -17.74 -5.63 -13.85
C LEU A 76 -17.26 -4.43 -13.01
N ILE A 77 -17.77 -4.24 -11.79
CA ILE A 77 -17.38 -3.09 -10.95
C ILE A 77 -15.88 -3.15 -10.57
N PRO A 78 -15.33 -4.27 -10.05
CA PRO A 78 -13.89 -4.39 -9.82
C PRO A 78 -13.05 -4.17 -11.08
N LEU A 79 -13.49 -4.66 -12.24
CA LEU A 79 -12.80 -4.45 -13.52
C LEU A 79 -12.76 -2.97 -13.91
N LEU A 80 -13.87 -2.25 -13.78
CA LEU A 80 -13.92 -0.81 -14.02
C LEU A 80 -13.02 -0.06 -13.05
N ALA A 81 -13.04 -0.40 -11.76
CA ALA A 81 -12.15 0.21 -10.77
C ALA A 81 -10.67 0.02 -11.13
N ILE A 82 -10.28 -1.18 -11.57
CA ILE A 82 -8.93 -1.46 -12.06
C ILE A 82 -8.62 -0.63 -13.30
N ALA A 83 -9.53 -0.56 -14.27
CA ALA A 83 -9.34 0.22 -15.49
C ALA A 83 -9.15 1.72 -15.20
N PHE A 84 -9.98 2.32 -14.35
CA PHE A 84 -9.85 3.72 -13.95
C PHE A 84 -8.55 3.98 -13.17
N CYS A 85 -8.19 3.10 -12.22
CA CYS A 85 -6.94 3.26 -11.48
C CYS A 85 -5.71 3.11 -12.38
N ALA A 86 -5.72 2.13 -13.30
CA ALA A 86 -4.64 1.92 -14.26
C ALA A 86 -4.51 3.09 -15.23
N TYR A 87 -5.63 3.67 -15.68
CA TYR A 87 -5.64 4.89 -16.50
C TYR A 87 -5.02 6.08 -15.77
N LEU A 88 -5.38 6.28 -14.49
CA LEU A 88 -4.79 7.35 -13.68
C LEU A 88 -3.29 7.11 -13.50
N ILE A 89 -2.85 5.89 -13.19
CA ILE A 89 -1.42 5.54 -13.08
C ILE A 89 -0.69 5.82 -14.40
N ALA A 90 -1.28 5.47 -15.55
CA ALA A 90 -0.68 5.72 -16.87
C ALA A 90 -0.58 7.22 -17.22
N SER A 91 -1.38 8.06 -16.55
CA SER A 91 -1.36 9.52 -16.72
C SER A 91 -0.31 10.22 -15.82
N LEU A 92 0.41 9.48 -14.96
CA LEU A 92 1.49 10.03 -14.13
C LEU A 92 2.82 10.07 -14.88
N ASP A 93 3.71 10.96 -14.43
CA ASP A 93 5.06 11.07 -14.95
C ASP A 93 5.84 9.74 -14.85
N ALA A 94 6.55 9.39 -15.93
CA ALA A 94 7.34 8.15 -16.02
C ALA A 94 8.40 8.03 -14.90
N VAL A 95 8.90 9.17 -14.41
CA VAL A 95 9.83 9.23 -13.28
C VAL A 95 9.18 8.69 -12.00
N THR A 96 7.90 9.01 -11.76
CA THR A 96 7.15 8.54 -10.60
C THR A 96 6.88 7.04 -10.68
N LEU A 97 6.60 6.53 -11.89
CA LEU A 97 6.43 5.09 -12.12
C LEU A 97 7.72 4.31 -11.84
N TRP A 98 8.87 4.77 -12.35
CA TRP A 98 10.13 4.10 -12.10
C TRP A 98 10.52 4.11 -10.61
N ARG A 99 10.32 5.24 -9.92
CA ARG A 99 10.52 5.34 -8.46
C ARG A 99 9.65 4.33 -7.70
N PHE A 100 8.38 4.18 -8.09
CA PHE A 100 7.46 3.23 -7.49
C PHE A 100 7.89 1.77 -7.73
N VAL A 101 8.24 1.41 -8.97
CA VAL A 101 8.72 0.06 -9.31
C VAL A 101 10.01 -0.28 -8.56
N ALA A 102 10.95 0.66 -8.49
CA ALA A 102 12.19 0.48 -7.72
C ALA A 102 11.91 0.23 -6.22
N TRP A 103 10.95 0.97 -5.63
CA TRP A 103 10.56 0.77 -4.24
C TRP A 103 9.88 -0.59 -4.01
N MET A 104 9.01 -1.02 -4.94
CA MET A 104 8.40 -2.35 -4.90
C MET A 104 9.43 -3.48 -5.02
N ALA A 105 10.42 -3.31 -5.90
CA ALA A 105 11.53 -4.25 -6.04
C ALA A 105 12.38 -4.33 -4.76
N LEU A 106 12.66 -3.19 -4.12
CA LEU A 106 13.35 -3.13 -2.83
C LEU A 106 12.55 -3.86 -1.74
N GLY A 107 11.24 -3.60 -1.64
CA GLY A 107 10.35 -4.29 -0.71
C GLY A 107 10.34 -5.80 -0.91
N MET A 108 10.29 -6.25 -2.17
CA MET A 108 10.38 -7.66 -2.53
C MET A 108 11.73 -8.27 -2.15
N ALA A 109 12.84 -7.56 -2.40
CA ALA A 109 14.16 -8.01 -2.02
C ALA A 109 14.27 -8.18 -0.49
N VAL A 110 13.83 -7.18 0.29
CA VAL A 110 13.80 -7.27 1.76
C VAL A 110 12.93 -8.45 2.22
N TYR A 111 11.76 -8.65 1.60
CA TYR A 111 10.90 -9.78 1.93
C TYR A 111 11.60 -11.13 1.69
N VAL A 112 12.24 -11.30 0.53
CA VAL A 112 12.94 -12.54 0.17
C VAL A 112 14.22 -12.75 0.98
N PHE A 113 15.01 -11.71 1.27
CA PHE A 113 16.27 -11.90 1.97
C PHE A 113 16.14 -11.95 3.49
N TYR A 114 15.19 -11.21 4.07
CA TYR A 114 15.02 -11.11 5.51
C TYR A 114 13.70 -11.75 5.99
N ALA A 115 12.55 -11.31 5.47
CA ALA A 115 11.26 -11.66 6.05
C ALA A 115 10.91 -13.15 5.88
N ARG A 116 11.28 -13.78 4.75
CA ARG A 116 11.00 -15.22 4.52
C ARG A 116 11.61 -16.13 5.58
N HIS A 117 12.73 -15.69 6.18
CA HIS A 117 13.49 -16.46 7.17
C HIS A 117 13.10 -16.10 8.61
N HIS A 118 12.41 -14.98 8.82
CA HIS A 118 12.08 -14.45 10.15
C HIS A 118 10.57 -14.46 10.47
N SER A 119 9.70 -14.90 9.55
CA SER A 119 8.23 -14.89 9.70
C SER A 119 7.57 -16.26 9.49
N ARG A 120 8.22 -17.34 9.95
CA ARG A 120 7.52 -18.57 10.29
C ARG A 120 7.43 -18.71 11.80
#